data_AF-A0A0G1DHH5-F1
#
_entry.id   AF-A0A0G1DHH5-F1
#
_cell.length_a   1.000
_cell.length_b   1.000
_cell.length_c   1.000
_cell.angle_alpha   90.00
_cell.angle_beta   90.00
_cell.angle_gamma   90.00
#
_symmetry.space_group_name_H-M   'P 1'
#
loop_
_entity.id
_entity.type
_entity.pdbx_description
1 polymer ?
#
loop_
_entity_poly.entity_id
_entity_poly.type
_entity_poly.pdbx_seq_one_letter_code
_entity_poly.pdbx_strand_id
1 'polypeptide(L)' 'MEIGRFVWGLIPFLVIFIVLDVVLRGVALWRSSKRDEKGWFVALLVINSIGIFPLIYLLTHPEKKSKKK' A
#
# COMPACT_ATOMS: atom_id res chain seq x y z
N MET A 1 -31.30 -14.04 13.84
CA MET A 1 -30.18 -13.87 12.90
C MET A 1 -29.66 -12.43 12.99
N GLU A 2 -28.86 -12.12 14.01
CA GLU A 2 -28.37 -10.73 14.26
C GLU A 2 -27.04 -10.43 13.56
N ILE A 3 -26.40 -11.46 13.01
CA ILE A 3 -25.09 -11.42 12.37
C ILE A 3 -25.08 -10.42 11.19
N GLY A 4 -26.18 -10.32 10.44
CA GLY A 4 -26.28 -9.44 9.27
C GLY A 4 -26.17 -7.95 9.59
N ARG A 5 -26.65 -7.50 10.76
CA ARG A 5 -26.56 -6.09 11.16
C ARG A 5 -25.14 -5.67 11.51
N PHE A 6 -24.36 -6.57 12.10
CA PHE A 6 -22.96 -6.33 12.43
C PHE A 6 -22.09 -6.24 11.17
N VAL A 7 -22.31 -7.14 10.21
CA VAL A 7 -21.58 -7.14 8.93
C VAL A 7 -21.87 -5.85 8.14
N TRP A 8 -23.12 -5.40 8.11
CA TRP A 8 -23.52 -4.19 7.40
C TRP A 8 -22.89 -2.92 7.98
N GLY A 9 -22.62 -2.87 9.29
CA GLY A 9 -21.90 -1.77 9.93
C GLY A 9 -20.40 -1.75 9.65
N LEU A 10 -19.78 -2.90 9.35
CA LEU A 10 -18.33 -3.02 9.11
C LEU A 10 -17.93 -2.76 7.65
N ILE A 11 -18.87 -2.87 6.70
CA ILE A 11 -18.60 -2.64 5.28
C ILE A 11 -17.92 -1.31 4.97
N PRO A 12 -18.37 -0.14 5.49
CA PRO A 12 -17.70 1.12 5.18
C PRO A 12 -16.24 1.16 5.68
N PHE A 13 -15.95 0.57 6.84
CA PHE A 13 -14.58 0.44 7.34
C PHE A 13 -13.72 -0.43 6.43
N LEU A 14 -14.27 -1.54 5.95
CA LEU A 14 -13.59 -2.43 5.01
C LEU A 14 -13.24 -1.71 3.70
N VAL A 15 -14.17 -0.91 3.18
CA VAL A 15 -13.95 -0.13 1.95
C VAL A 15 -12.84 0.90 2.13
N ILE A 16 -12.83 1.65 3.23
CA ILE A 16 -11.73 2.57 3.55
C ILE A 16 -10.38 1.84 3.58
N PHE A 17 -10.33 0.66 4.21
CA PHE A 17 -9.11 -0.10 4.36
C PHE A 17 -8.58 -0.60 3.01
N ILE A 18 -9.47 -1.08 2.14
CA ILE A 18 -9.12 -1.51 0.78
C ILE A 18 -8.62 -0.33 -0.04
N VAL A 19 -9.30 0.82 0.02
CA VAL A 19 -8.88 2.01 -0.73
C VAL A 19 -7.49 2.47 -0.26
N LEU A 20 -7.26 2.51 1.05
CA LEU A 20 -5.96 2.87 1.62
C LEU A 20 -4.85 1.91 1.15
N ASP A 21 -5.13 0.61 1.15
CA ASP A 21 -4.18 -0.41 0.66
C ASP A 21 -3.82 -0.19 -0.81
N VAL A 22 -4.83 -0.01 -1.66
CA VAL A 22 -4.64 0.23 -3.10
C VAL A 22 -3.86 1.52 -3.35
N VAL A 23 -4.14 2.58 -2.60
CA VAL A 23 -3.40 3.86 -2.70
C VAL A 23 -1.94 3.66 -2.30
N LEU A 24 -1.65 3.01 -1.18
CA LEU A 24 -0.28 2.73 -0.74
C LEU A 24 0.48 1.87 -1.75
N ARG A 25 -0.17 0.84 -2.29
CA ARG A 25 0.40 -0.07 -3.28
C ARG A 25 0.65 0.66 -4.61
N GLY A 26 -0.26 1.52 -5.04
CA GLY A 26 -0.09 2.39 -6.20
C GLY A 26 1.05 3.39 -6.04
N VAL A 27 1.19 4.02 -4.87
CA VAL A 27 2.30 4.93 -4.57
C VAL A 27 3.64 4.20 -4.55
N ALA A 28 3.71 3.01 -3.96
CA ALA A 28 4.93 2.19 -3.95
C ALA A 28 5.33 1.73 -5.36
N LEU A 29 4.35 1.34 -6.20
CA LEU A 29 4.58 1.00 -7.61
C LEU A 29 5.04 2.20 -8.44
N TRP A 30 4.39 3.36 -8.28
CA TRP A 30 4.79 4.59 -8.97
C TRP A 30 6.24 4.96 -8.67
N ARG A 31 6.64 4.81 -7.40
CA ARG A 31 7.95 5.21 -6.91
C ARG A 31 9.06 4.23 -7.28
N SER A 32 8.77 2.92 -7.25
CA SER A 32 9.69 1.90 -7.78
C SER A 32 9.89 2.03 -9.29
N SER A 33 8.82 2.33 -10.03
CA SER A 33 8.91 2.62 -11.47
C SER A 33 9.78 3.85 -11.75
N LYS A 34 9.60 4.95 -10.99
CA LYS A 34 10.43 6.17 -11.12
C LYS A 34 11.91 5.95 -10.79
N ARG A 35 12.24 4.97 -9.96
CA ARG A 35 13.62 4.67 -9.53
C ARG A 35 14.26 3.51 -10.33
N ASP A 36 13.60 3.00 -11.37
CA ASP A 36 14.01 1.84 -12.17
C ASP A 36 14.21 0.55 -11.33
N GLU A 37 13.53 0.47 -10.18
CA GLU A 37 13.64 -0.68 -9.28
C GLU A 37 12.67 -1.79 -9.68
N LYS A 38 12.96 -2.40 -10.83
CA LYS A 38 12.15 -3.46 -11.46
C LYS A 38 11.87 -4.64 -10.52
N GLY A 39 12.82 -5.00 -9.66
CA GLY A 39 12.63 -6.06 -8.66
C GLY A 39 11.55 -5.72 -7.63
N TRP A 40 11.54 -4.49 -7.12
CA TRP A 40 10.51 -4.02 -6.17
C TRP A 40 9.16 -3.83 -6.85
N PHE A 41 9.13 -3.40 -8.11
CA PHE A 41 7.90 -3.30 -8.89
C PHE A 41 7.23 -4.68 -9.07
N VAL A 42 8.00 -5.69 -9.48
CA VAL A 42 7.51 -7.07 -9.63
C VAL A 42 7.11 -7.66 -8.27
N ALA A 43 7.88 -7.43 -7.22
CA ALA A 43 7.54 -7.90 -5.88
C ALA A 43 6.22 -7.28 -5.38
N LEU A 44 6.00 -5.98 -5.55
CA LEU A 44 4.75 -5.30 -5.17
C LEU A 44 3.52 -5.80 -5.95
N LEU A 45 3.72 -6.26 -7.19
CA LEU A 45 2.68 -6.85 -8.04
C LEU A 45 2.37 -8.31 -7.68
N VAL A 46 3.41 -9.13 -7.49
CA VAL A 46 3.28 -10.58 -7.29
C VAL A 46 2.96 -10.93 -5.84
N ILE A 47 3.54 -10.23 -4.86
CA ILE A 47 3.24 -10.43 -3.45
C ILE A 47 1.95 -9.70 -3.12
N ASN A 48 0.86 -10.47 -2.98
CA ASN A 48 -0.43 -10.00 -2.46
C ASN A 48 -0.42 -9.80 -0.93
N SER A 49 0.67 -9.22 -0.40
CA SER A 49 0.73 -8.83 1.01
C SER A 49 0.19 -7.41 1.16
N ILE A 50 -1.12 -7.34 1.39
CA ILE A 50 -1.87 -6.12 1.73
C ILE A 50 -1.18 -5.41 2.90
N GLY A 51 -0.89 -4.13 2.74
CA GLY A 51 -0.44 -3.19 3.78
C GLY A 51 1.04 -3.27 4.17
N ILE A 52 1.56 -4.46 4.48
CA ILE A 52 2.88 -4.59 5.12
C ILE A 52 4.04 -4.38 4.13
N PHE A 53 3.91 -4.90 2.91
CA PHE A 53 4.99 -4.92 1.92
C PHE A 53 5.25 -3.54 1.30
N PRO A 54 4.20 -2.75 0.93
CA PRO A 54 4.37 -1.35 0.52
C PRO A 54 5.02 -0.49 1.61
N LEU A 55 4.72 -0.76 2.88
CA LEU A 55 5.26 -0.02 4.01
C LEU A 55 6.77 -0.26 4.17
N ILE A 56 7.21 -1.51 4.02
CA ILE A 56 8.63 -1.88 4.01
C ILE A 56 9.36 -1.16 2.85
N TYR A 57 8.75 -1.11 1.66
CA TYR A 57 9.32 -0.38 0.53
C TYR A 57 9.48 1.12 0.84
N LEU A 58 8.44 1.75 1.41
CA LEU A 58 8.47 3.16 1.76
C LEU A 58 9.52 3.50 2.83
N LEU A 59 9.73 2.60 3.80
CA LEU A 59 10.71 2.74 4.88
C LEU A 59 12.15 2.52 4.41
N THR A 60 12.37 1.54 3.53
CA THR A 60 13.70 1.20 2.99
C THR A 60 14.15 2.20 1.93
N HIS A 61 13.21 2.78 1.18
CA HIS A 61 13.47 3.76 0.13
C HIS A 61 12.85 5.13 0.45
N PRO A 62 13.32 5.81 1.52
CA PRO A 62 12.83 7.15 1.82
C PRO A 62 13.09 8.09 0.64
N GLU A 63 12.19 9.05 0.43
CA GLU A 63 12.44 10.15 -0.51
C GLU A 63 13.66 10.84 0.09
N LYS A 64 14.72 11.00 -0.72
CA LYS A 64 15.84 11.83 -0.28
C LYS A 64 15.25 13.23 -0.09
N LYS A 65 14.85 13.56 1.13
CA LYS A 65 14.62 14.95 1.51
C LYS A 65 15.95 15.60 1.25
N SER A 66 16.02 16.36 0.15
CA SER A 66 17.16 17.19 -0.17
C SER A 66 17.53 17.89 1.12
N LYS A 67 18.66 17.49 1.71
CA LYS A 67 19.23 18.17 2.86
C LYS A 67 19.45 19.59 2.35
N LYS A 68 18.54 20.51 2.71
CA LYS A 68 18.81 21.94 2.60
C LYS A 68 19.98 22.18 3.53
N LYS A 69 21.15 22.35 2.89
CA LYS A 69 22.44 22.64 3.51
C LYS A 69 22.36 24.01 4.19
#